data_AF-X1F7H8-F1
#
_entry.id   AF-X1F7H8-F1
#
_cell.length_a   1.000
_cell.length_b   1.000
_cell.length_c   1.000
_cell.angle_alpha   90.00
_cell.angle_beta   90.00
_cell.angle_gamma   90.00
#
_symmetry.space_group_name_H-M   'P 1'
#
loop_
_entity.id
_entity.type
_entity.pdbx_description
1 polymer ?
#
loop_
_entity_poly.entity_id
_entity_poly.type
_entity_poly.pdbx_seq_one_letter_code
_entity_poly.pdbx_strand_id
1 'polypeptide(L)' 'MAVKTRKFKVDINKMWCKGCEICVAFRPKNVLAMENGKAKVINP' A
#
# COMPACT_ATOMS: atom_id res chain seq x y z
N MET A 1 17.15 -15.04 -14.16
CA MET A 1 17.38 -13.59 -14.00
C MET A 1 17.35 -13.25 -12.51
N ALA A 2 18.46 -12.81 -11.92
CA ALA A 2 18.47 -12.37 -10.53
C ALA A 2 17.84 -10.98 -10.42
N VAL A 3 16.65 -10.88 -9.83
CA VAL A 3 15.98 -9.60 -9.59
C VAL A 3 16.67 -8.91 -8.41
N LYS A 4 17.43 -7.85 -8.69
CA LYS A 4 18.11 -7.05 -7.65
C LYS A 4 17.06 -6.35 -6.77
N THR A 5 17.07 -6.64 -5.47
CA THR A 5 16.14 -6.04 -4.50
C THR A 5 16.41 -4.55 -4.35
N ARG A 6 15.46 -3.71 -4.77
CA ARG A 6 15.51 -2.25 -4.57
C ARG A 6 14.57 -1.90 -3.42
N LYS A 7 15.03 -1.06 -2.49
CA LYS A 7 14.18 -0.52 -1.42
C LYS A 7 13.46 0.72 -1.92
N PHE A 8 12.15 0.75 -1.78
CA PHE A 8 11.31 1.91 -2.08
C PHE A 8 10.58 2.32 -0.81
N LYS A 9 10.23 3.61 -0.71
CA LYS A 9 9.38 4.12 0.36
C LYS A 9 8.00 4.40 -0.23
N VAL A 10 6.98 3.78 0.36
CA VAL A 10 5.57 4.02 0.02
C VAL A 10 4.94 4.75 1.20
N ASP A 11 4.21 5.83 0.92
CA ASP A 11 3.47 6.60 1.92
C ASP A 11 2.04 6.84 1.42
N ILE A 12 1.08 6.94 2.34
CA ILE A 12 -0.33 7.20 2.04
C ILE A 12 -0.70 8.55 2.65
N ASN A 13 -1.03 9.51 1.79
CA ASN A 13 -1.63 10.75 2.25
C ASN A 13 -3.08 10.51 2.70
N LYS A 14 -3.31 10.55 4.01
CA LYS A 14 -4.63 10.33 4.63
C LYS A 14 -5.68 11.38 4.23
N MET A 15 -5.30 12.56 3.76
CA MET A 15 -6.24 13.58 3.29
C MET A 15 -6.78 13.25 1.90
N TRP A 16 -6.01 12.54 1.08
CA TRP A 16 -6.42 12.13 -0.26
C TRP A 16 -7.00 10.73 -0.32
N CYS A 17 -6.74 9.92 0.71
CA CYS A 17 -7.31 8.59 0.82
C CYS A 17 -8.83 8.67 0.95
N LYS A 18 -9.52 8.25 -0.11
CA LYS A 18 -10.99 8.20 -0.17
C LYS A 18 -11.58 6.99 0.58
N GLY A 19 -10.76 6.08 1.08
CA GLY A 19 -11.22 4.85 1.72
C GLY A 19 -11.88 3.84 0.78
N CYS A 20 -11.66 3.96 -0.53
CA CYS A 20 -12.32 3.14 -1.55
C CYS A 20 -11.74 1.71 -1.73
N GLU A 21 -10.77 1.31 -0.90
CA GLU A 21 -10.20 -0.06 -0.81
C GLU A 21 -9.53 -0.63 -2.08
N ILE A 22 -9.59 0.07 -3.22
CA ILE A 22 -9.07 -0.43 -4.49
C ILE A 22 -7.57 -0.71 -4.44
N CYS A 23 -6.82 0.11 -3.73
CA CYS A 23 -5.37 -0.06 -3.60
C CYS A 23 -4.99 -1.28 -2.75
N VAL A 24 -5.88 -1.75 -1.86
CA VAL A 24 -5.68 -2.95 -1.04
C VAL A 24 -6.11 -4.18 -1.83
N ALA A 25 -7.27 -4.14 -2.49
CA ALA A 25 -7.84 -5.26 -3.23
C ALA A 25 -6.97 -5.72 -4.42
N PHE A 26 -6.30 -4.80 -5.10
CA PHE A 26 -5.53 -5.10 -6.32
C PHE A 26 -4.04 -5.38 -6.08
N ARG A 27 -3.56 -5.42 -4.82
CA ARG A 27 -2.14 -5.59 -4.53
C ARG A 27 -1.76 -7.06 -4.29
N PRO A 28 -0.98 -7.71 -5.18
CA PRO A 28 -0.59 -9.13 -5.05
C PRO A 28 0.42 -9.41 -3.92
N LYS A 29 0.93 -8.37 -3.25
CA LYS A 29 1.99 -8.45 -2.24
C LYS A 29 1.55 -7.99 -0.85
N ASN A 30 0.26 -7.73 -0.63
CA ASN A 30 -0.26 -7.26 0.67
C ASN A 30 0.56 -6.10 1.27
N VAL A 31 0.94 -5.13 0.41
CA VAL A 31 1.73 -3.93 0.78
C VAL A 31 0.89 -2.94 1.59
N LEU A 32 -0.42 -2.94 1.34
CA LEU A 32 -1.40 -1.99 1.89
C LEU A 32 -2.49 -2.76 2.61
N ALA A 33 -3.00 -2.20 3.71
CA ALA A 33 -4.17 -2.68 4.44
C ALA A 33 -5.10 -1.51 4.77
N MET A 34 -6.36 -1.83 5.10
CA MET A 34 -7.31 -0.83 5.59
C MET A 34 -7.20 -0.70 7.11
N GLU A 35 -7.04 0.53 7.59
CA GLU A 35 -7.06 0.89 9.01
C GLU A 35 -7.91 2.16 9.18
N ASN A 36 -8.96 2.05 10.01
CA ASN A 36 -9.86 3.17 10.31
C ASN A 36 -10.47 3.84 9.06
N GLY A 37 -10.90 3.03 8.08
CA GLY A 37 -11.47 3.51 6.82
C GLY A 37 -10.47 4.14 5.85
N LYS A 38 -9.15 4.06 6.12
CA LYS A 38 -8.09 4.57 5.24
C LYS A 38 -7.06 3.50 4.95
N ALA A 39 -6.39 3.62 3.80
CA ALA A 39 -5.29 2.73 3.46
C ALA A 39 -4.04 3.08 4.31
N LYS A 40 -3.31 2.05 4.72
CA LYS A 40 -2.06 2.12 5.47
C LYS A 40 -1.05 1.15 4.88
N VAL A 41 0.21 1.58 4.83
CA VAL A 41 1.32 0.74 4.37
C VAL A 41 1.72 -0.19 5.50
N ILE A 42 1.69 -1.51 5.24
CA ILE A 42 2.04 -2.55 6.21
C ILE A 42 3.29 -3.33 5.83
N ASN A 43 3.65 -3.38 4.53
CA ASN A 43 4.84 -4.06 4.02
C ASN A 43 5.49 -3.22 2.91
N PRO A 44 6.42 -2.30 3.25
CA PRO A 44 7.06 -1.38 2.30
C PRO A 44 8.02 -2.07 1.32
#